data_AF-A0AAV1A7K0-F1
#
_entry.id   AF-A0AAV1A7K0-F1
#
_cell.length_a   1.000
_cell.length_b   1.000
_cell.length_c   1.000
_cell.angle_alpha   90.00
_cell.angle_beta   90.00
_cell.angle_gamma   90.00
#
_symmetry.space_group_name_H-M   'P 1'
#
loop_
_entity.id
_entity.type
_entity.pdbx_description
1 polymer ?
#
loop_
_entity_poly.entity_id
_entity_poly.type
_entity_poly.pdbx_seq_one_letter_code
_entity_poly.pdbx_strand_id
1 'polypeptide(L)'
;MSKTNVTQNYNSFGVVNDPNSLTDSLRAPPSVSDDPNDSGSDLEEDDLKSALGKRRRDGKSALPQPLTSIQRLYISRLVEKYGADFQRMMMDIKLNPMQHSVATLEKLCMSYYIYKNKNPLIVGR
;
A
#
# COMPACT_ATOMS: atom_id res chain seq x y z
N MET A 1 41.41 40.94 19.71
CA MET A 1 40.00 40.55 19.60
C MET A 1 39.56 40.68 18.14
N SER A 2 39.51 39.59 17.37
CA SER A 2 38.93 39.62 16.02
C SER A 2 37.40 39.59 16.12
N LYS A 3 36.74 40.60 15.55
CA LYS A 3 35.27 40.63 15.41
C LYS A 3 34.90 39.71 14.26
N THR A 4 34.29 38.56 14.56
CA THR A 4 33.66 37.73 13.52
C THR A 4 32.41 38.46 13.02
N ASN A 5 32.28 38.58 11.70
CA ASN A 5 31.11 39.21 11.09
C ASN A 5 29.90 38.28 11.24
N VAL A 6 28.71 38.85 11.42
CA VAL A 6 27.43 38.11 11.54
C VAL A 6 27.25 37.09 10.40
N THR A 7 27.60 37.46 9.17
CA THR A 7 27.54 36.58 7.99
C THR A 7 28.48 35.38 8.10
N GLN A 8 29.63 35.56 8.75
CA GLN A 8 30.61 34.51 8.99
C GLN A 8 30.09 33.47 9.99
N ASN A 9 29.27 33.91 10.96
CA ASN A 9 28.63 33.05 11.95
C ASN A 9 27.55 32.16 11.30
N TYR A 10 26.66 32.74 10.51
CA TYR A 10 25.59 31.99 9.83
C TYR A 10 26.12 30.92 8.87
N ASN A 11 27.19 31.22 8.14
CA ASN A 11 27.84 30.23 7.27
C ASN A 11 28.40 29.05 8.07
N SER A 12 28.93 29.28 9.28
CA SER A 12 29.47 28.19 10.12
C SER A 12 28.39 27.25 10.66
N PHE A 13 27.15 27.74 10.81
CA PHE A 13 26.00 26.94 11.23
C PHE A 13 25.28 26.25 10.06
N GLY A 14 25.83 26.31 8.84
CA GLY A 14 25.22 25.67 7.67
C GLY A 14 23.92 26.33 7.21
N VAL A 15 23.65 27.56 7.67
CA VAL A 15 22.50 28.34 7.22
C VAL A 15 22.83 28.89 5.84
N VAL A 16 22.17 28.34 4.82
CA VAL A 16 22.39 28.73 3.43
C VAL A 16 21.75 30.09 3.20
N ASN A 17 22.54 31.08 2.75
CA ASN A 17 22.04 32.43 2.48
C ASN A 17 21.12 32.49 1.25
N ASP A 18 21.15 31.47 0.39
CA ASP A 18 20.28 31.32 -0.77
C ASP A 18 19.61 29.94 -0.77
N PRO A 19 18.30 29.85 -0.47
CA PRO A 19 17.58 28.57 -0.44
C PRO A 19 17.55 27.87 -1.80
N ASN A 20 17.72 28.59 -2.91
CA ASN A 20 17.70 28.00 -4.25
C ASN A 20 19.03 27.32 -4.64
N SER A 21 20.11 27.54 -3.89
CA SER A 21 21.39 26.86 -4.13
C SER A 21 21.32 25.35 -3.87
N LEU A 22 20.42 24.90 -3.00
CA LEU A 22 20.24 23.47 -2.72
C LEU A 22 19.56 22.74 -3.89
N THR A 23 18.74 23.45 -4.66
CA THR A 23 17.96 22.88 -5.76
C THR A 23 18.84 22.43 -6.92
N ASP A 24 19.99 23.10 -7.13
CA ASP A 24 20.90 22.78 -8.24
C ASP A 24 21.70 21.49 -7.97
N SER A 25 22.06 21.21 -6.71
CA SER A 25 22.68 19.94 -6.31
C SER A 25 21.71 18.75 -6.31
N LEU A 26 20.40 19.01 -6.20
CA LEU A 26 19.35 17.98 -6.28
C LEU A 26 18.93 17.68 -7.73
N ARG A 27 19.49 18.38 -8.72
CA ARG A 27 19.27 18.12 -10.15
C ARG A 27 20.26 17.12 -10.74
N ALA A 28 20.75 16.19 -9.93
CA ALA A 28 21.30 14.94 -10.45
C ALA A 28 20.16 13.92 -10.56
N PRO A 29 19.99 13.21 -11.69
CA PRO A 29 19.01 12.14 -11.78
C PRO A 29 19.35 11.09 -10.71
N PRO A 30 18.40 10.64 -9.87
CA PRO A 30 18.69 9.61 -8.91
C PRO A 30 19.06 8.32 -9.66
N SER A 31 20.31 7.89 -9.47
CA SER A 31 20.71 6.50 -9.70
C SER A 31 19.79 5.63 -8.84
N VAL A 32 18.90 4.91 -9.50
CA VAL A 32 18.04 3.89 -8.89
C VAL A 32 18.93 2.80 -8.30
N SER A 33 19.10 2.83 -6.99
CA SER A 33 19.61 1.69 -6.24
C SER A 33 18.42 0.76 -6.02
N ASP A 34 18.44 -0.39 -6.68
CA ASP A 34 17.48 -1.47 -6.50
C ASP A 34 17.57 -2.05 -5.08
N ASP A 35 16.60 -1.75 -4.23
CA ASP A 35 16.31 -2.52 -3.01
C ASP A 35 14.91 -3.14 -3.16
N PRO A 36 14.77 -4.48 -3.32
CA PRO A 36 13.49 -5.13 -3.43
C PRO A 36 12.97 -5.45 -2.02
N ASN A 37 12.35 -4.48 -1.36
CA ASN A 37 11.41 -4.77 -0.28
C ASN A 37 9.99 -4.61 -0.81
N ASP A 38 9.62 -5.53 -1.70
CA ASP A 38 8.30 -5.68 -2.29
C ASP A 38 7.33 -6.29 -1.26
N SER A 39 6.87 -5.44 -0.35
CA SER A 39 5.61 -5.65 0.36
C SER A 39 4.71 -4.45 0.10
N GLY A 40 4.65 -4.03 -1.17
CA GLY A 40 3.75 -3.01 -1.69
C GLY A 40 2.41 -3.63 -2.03
N SER A 41 1.34 -3.10 -1.47
CA SER A 41 -0.01 -3.54 -1.77
C SER A 41 -0.34 -3.27 -3.25
N ASP A 42 -0.59 -4.33 -4.02
CA ASP A 42 -1.00 -4.38 -5.44
C ASP A 42 -2.36 -3.69 -5.76
N LEU A 43 -2.84 -2.80 -4.89
CA LEU A 43 -4.09 -2.06 -5.07
C LEU A 43 -3.90 -0.62 -5.54
N GLU A 44 -2.71 -0.03 -5.39
CA GLU A 44 -2.40 1.32 -5.89
C GLU A 44 -1.72 1.31 -7.28
N GLU A 45 -1.39 0.14 -7.83
CA GLU A 45 -0.66 0.07 -9.09
C GLU A 45 -1.52 0.26 -10.35
N ASP A 46 -2.83 0.03 -10.28
CA ASP A 46 -3.65 -0.07 -11.50
C ASP A 46 -3.75 1.26 -12.25
N ASP A 47 -3.84 2.38 -11.52
CA ASP A 47 -3.93 3.72 -12.11
C ASP A 47 -2.59 4.17 -12.71
N LEU A 48 -1.47 3.86 -12.05
CA LEU A 48 -0.11 4.19 -12.52
C LEU A 48 0.27 3.39 -13.78
N LYS A 49 -0.13 2.11 -13.85
CA LYS A 49 0.11 1.24 -15.02
C LYS A 49 -0.65 1.72 -16.26
N SER A 50 -1.87 2.21 -16.06
CA SER A 50 -2.72 2.76 -17.12
C SER A 50 -2.11 4.06 -17.70
N ALA A 51 -1.64 4.97 -16.84
CA ALA A 51 -1.01 6.22 -17.25
C ALA A 51 0.30 6.02 -18.04
N LEU A 52 1.05 4.95 -17.78
CA LEU A 52 2.33 4.66 -18.44
C LEU A 52 2.19 3.87 -19.76
N GLY A 53 0.97 3.57 -20.21
CA GLY A 53 0.70 2.94 -21.51
C GLY A 53 1.25 1.51 -21.65
N LYS A 54 1.53 0.81 -20.54
CA LYS A 54 2.02 -0.57 -20.57
C LYS A 54 0.87 -1.53 -20.87
N ARG A 55 1.01 -2.30 -21.95
CA ARG A 55 0.05 -3.35 -22.32
C ARG A 55 0.00 -4.42 -21.24
N ARG A 56 -1.20 -4.66 -20.69
CA ARG A 56 -1.48 -5.76 -19.75
C ARG A 56 -1.08 -7.09 -20.41
N ARG A 57 -0.17 -7.85 -19.78
CA ARG A 57 0.11 -9.24 -20.16
C ARG A 57 -1.12 -10.07 -19.75
N ASP A 58 -1.95 -10.37 -20.74
CA ASP A 58 -3.01 -11.38 -20.78
C ASP A 58 -4.10 -11.36 -19.70
N GLY A 59 -5.31 -11.01 -20.16
CA GLY A 59 -6.56 -11.03 -19.39
C GLY A 59 -7.08 -12.43 -19.06
N LYS A 60 -6.40 -13.13 -18.15
CA LYS A 60 -7.06 -14.14 -17.32
C LYS A 60 -7.37 -13.43 -16.02
N SER A 61 -8.66 -13.33 -15.65
CA SER A 61 -9.07 -12.86 -14.33
C SER A 61 -8.28 -13.69 -13.32
N ALA A 62 -7.26 -13.07 -12.70
CA ALA A 62 -6.43 -13.74 -11.73
C ALA A 62 -7.37 -14.22 -10.62
N LEU A 63 -7.22 -15.48 -10.21
CA LEU A 63 -7.99 -15.99 -9.09
C LEU A 63 -7.79 -15.06 -7.90
N PRO A 64 -8.85 -14.80 -7.10
CA PRO A 64 -8.72 -13.95 -5.92
C PRO A 64 -7.56 -14.43 -5.07
N GLN A 65 -6.65 -13.55 -4.68
CA GLN A 65 -5.50 -13.96 -3.88
C GLN A 65 -5.97 -14.54 -2.53
N PRO A 66 -5.24 -15.53 -1.98
CA PRO A 66 -5.57 -16.07 -0.67
C PRO A 66 -5.47 -14.96 0.40
N LEU A 67 -6.40 -14.96 1.34
CA LEU A 67 -6.42 -14.01 2.45
C LEU A 67 -5.24 -14.23 3.40
N THR A 68 -4.72 -13.13 3.95
CA THR A 68 -3.76 -13.18 5.06
C THR A 68 -4.39 -13.82 6.30
N SER A 69 -3.56 -14.28 7.25
CA SER A 69 -4.04 -14.91 8.49
C SER A 69 -4.95 -13.99 9.30
N ILE A 70 -4.58 -12.71 9.41
CA ILE A 70 -5.35 -11.68 10.11
C ILE A 70 -6.66 -11.39 9.37
N GLN A 71 -6.61 -11.20 8.04
CA GLN A 71 -7.83 -10.97 7.25
C GLN A 71 -8.81 -12.14 7.39
N ARG A 72 -8.32 -13.39 7.37
CA ARG A 72 -9.13 -14.58 7.56
C ARG A 72 -9.87 -14.58 8.91
N LEU A 73 -9.21 -14.14 9.98
CA LEU A 73 -9.82 -14.04 11.31
C LEU A 73 -10.92 -12.96 11.37
N TYR A 74 -10.70 -11.81 10.74
CA TYR A 74 -11.72 -10.75 10.70
C TYR A 74 -12.93 -11.18 9.86
N ILE A 75 -12.68 -11.71 8.66
CA ILE A 75 -13.74 -12.19 7.77
C ILE A 75 -14.50 -13.36 8.39
N SER A 76 -13.83 -14.29 9.09
CA SER A 76 -14.53 -15.39 9.77
C SER A 76 -15.54 -14.88 10.80
N ARG A 77 -15.17 -13.84 11.58
CA ARG A 77 -16.08 -13.23 12.57
C ARG A 77 -17.25 -12.51 11.92
N LEU A 78 -17.01 -11.79 10.82
CA LEU A 78 -18.07 -11.11 10.07
C LEU A 78 -19.05 -12.11 9.47
N VAL A 79 -18.54 -13.17 8.83
CA VAL A 79 -19.35 -14.24 8.23
C VAL A 79 -20.12 -15.02 9.29
N GLU A 80 -19.52 -15.31 10.44
CA GLU A 80 -20.19 -16.01 11.55
C GLU A 80 -21.38 -15.20 12.10
N LYS A 81 -21.24 -13.87 12.19
CA LYS A 81 -22.28 -13.00 12.75
C LYS A 81 -23.38 -12.63 11.74
N TYR A 82 -23.02 -12.36 10.49
CA TYR A 82 -23.91 -11.77 9.49
C TYR A 82 -24.18 -12.65 8.27
N GLY A 83 -23.48 -13.78 8.11
CA GLY A 83 -23.69 -14.70 6.99
C GLY A 83 -23.34 -14.06 5.63
N ALA A 84 -24.36 -13.79 4.81
CA ALA A 84 -24.23 -13.18 3.48
C ALA A 84 -24.77 -11.74 3.43
N ASP A 85 -25.15 -11.14 4.56
CA ASP A 85 -25.69 -9.79 4.62
C ASP A 85 -24.59 -8.72 4.61
N PHE A 86 -23.99 -8.48 3.43
CA PHE A 86 -22.85 -7.56 3.29
C PHE A 86 -23.19 -6.11 3.68
N GLN A 87 -24.43 -5.67 3.49
CA GLN A 87 -24.89 -4.35 3.91
C GLN A 87 -24.76 -4.18 5.44
N ARG A 88 -25.11 -5.23 6.20
CA ARG A 88 -25.01 -5.23 7.66
C ARG A 88 -23.56 -5.34 8.13
N MET A 89 -22.73 -6.10 7.42
CA MET A 89 -21.29 -6.18 7.69
C MET A 89 -20.60 -4.82 7.50
N MET A 90 -20.94 -4.08 6.45
CA MET A 90 -20.40 -2.73 6.20
C MET A 90 -20.69 -1.79 7.37
N MET A 91 -21.90 -1.88 7.94
CA MET A 91 -22.32 -1.02 9.06
C MET A 91 -21.70 -1.40 10.42
N ASP A 92 -21.12 -2.59 10.57
CA ASP A 92 -20.50 -3.01 11.83
C ASP A 92 -19.08 -2.43 11.99
N ILE A 93 -19.01 -1.22 12.54
CA ILE A 93 -17.75 -0.50 12.78
C ILE A 93 -16.78 -1.30 13.68
N LYS A 94 -17.28 -2.19 14.55
CA LYS A 94 -16.43 -2.94 15.49
C LYS A 94 -15.75 -4.12 14.80
N LEU A 95 -16.49 -4.85 13.95
CA LEU A 95 -15.95 -6.01 13.23
C LEU A 95 -15.32 -5.64 11.88
N ASN A 96 -15.68 -4.50 11.31
CA ASN A 96 -15.11 -3.92 10.10
C ASN A 96 -14.36 -2.61 10.42
N PRO A 97 -13.24 -2.67 11.17
CA PRO A 97 -12.49 -1.47 11.58
C PRO A 97 -11.93 -0.68 10.39
N MET A 98 -11.67 -1.37 9.27
CA MET A 98 -11.17 -0.79 8.03
C MET A 98 -12.28 -0.22 7.13
N GLN A 99 -13.54 -0.28 7.59
CA GLN A 99 -14.72 0.25 6.89
C GLN A 99 -14.78 -0.16 5.42
N HIS A 100 -14.48 -1.43 5.14
CA HIS A 100 -14.55 -1.97 3.79
C HIS A 100 -15.95 -1.78 3.19
N SER A 101 -15.97 -1.39 1.91
CA SER A 101 -17.20 -1.29 1.14
C SER A 101 -17.81 -2.68 0.89
N VAL A 102 -19.09 -2.71 0.52
CA VAL A 102 -19.84 -3.94 0.22
C VAL A 102 -19.11 -4.79 -0.84
N ALA A 103 -18.69 -4.19 -1.96
CA ALA A 103 -18.00 -4.90 -3.03
C ALA A 103 -16.66 -5.52 -2.56
N THR A 104 -15.94 -4.85 -1.66
CA THR A 104 -14.71 -5.39 -1.09
C THR A 104 -15.00 -6.55 -0.15
N LEU A 105 -16.03 -6.44 0.70
CA LEU A 105 -16.46 -7.51 1.60
C LEU A 105 -16.93 -8.75 0.83
N GLU A 106 -17.62 -8.57 -0.30
CA GLU A 106 -18.01 -9.66 -1.20
C GLU A 106 -16.77 -10.41 -1.72
N LYS A 107 -15.79 -9.69 -2.27
CA LYS A 107 -14.53 -10.29 -2.77
C LYS A 107 -13.79 -11.03 -1.66
N LEU A 108 -13.67 -10.43 -0.48
CA LEU A 108 -12.99 -11.03 0.66
C LEU A 108 -13.71 -12.28 1.16
N CYS A 109 -15.05 -12.26 1.23
CA CYS A 109 -15.84 -13.43 1.60
C CYS A 109 -15.73 -14.54 0.55
N MET A 110 -15.75 -14.20 -0.74
CA MET A 110 -15.53 -15.17 -1.82
C MET A 110 -14.16 -15.83 -1.70
N SER A 111 -13.08 -15.05 -1.52
CA SER A 111 -11.75 -15.60 -1.24
C SER A 111 -11.76 -16.48 0.01
N TYR A 112 -12.39 -16.05 1.10
CA TYR A 112 -12.49 -16.82 2.32
C TYR A 112 -13.09 -18.21 2.08
N TYR A 113 -14.20 -18.31 1.34
CA TYR A 113 -14.84 -19.60 1.04
C TYR A 113 -14.00 -20.47 0.10
N ILE A 114 -13.40 -19.89 -0.95
CA ILE A 114 -12.56 -20.62 -1.91
C ILE A 114 -11.34 -21.26 -1.21
N TYR A 115 -10.74 -20.56 -0.26
CA TYR A 115 -9.53 -20.98 0.45
C TYR A 115 -9.80 -21.49 1.87
N LYS A 116 -11.06 -21.74 2.26
CA LYS A 116 -11.40 -22.24 3.61
C LYS A 116 -10.80 -23.61 3.89
N ASN A 117 -10.86 -24.50 2.89
CA ASN A 117 -10.40 -25.88 2.97
C ASN A 117 -9.02 -26.11 2.32
N LYS A 118 -8.37 -25.04 1.84
CA LYS A 118 -7.09 -25.12 1.14
C LYS A 118 -5.99 -24.58 2.04
N ASN A 119 -4.94 -25.37 2.24
CA ASN A 119 -3.75 -24.90 2.94
C ASN A 119 -3.04 -23.85 2.07
N PRO A 120 -2.86 -22.60 2.55
CA PRO A 120 -2.25 -21.54 1.74
C PRO A 120 -0.82 -21.87 1.32
N LEU A 121 -0.12 -22.73 2.06
CA LEU A 121 1.25 -23.20 1.76
C LEU A 121 1.31 -24.18 0.57
N ILE A 122 0.18 -24.74 0.14
CA ILE A 122 0.12 -25.72 -0.96
C ILE A 122 -0.32 -25.05 -2.27
N VAL A 123 -0.91 -23.85 -2.23
CA VAL A 123 -1.43 -23.13 -3.41
C VAL A 123 -0.38 -22.22 -4.06
N GLY A 124 0.90 -22.39 -3.71
CA GLY A 124 2.01 -21.69 -4.36
C GLY A 124 2.52 -22.45 -5.58
N ARG A 125 2.08 -22.07 -6.77
CA ARG A 125 2.87 -22.19 -8.01
C ARG A 125 2.40 -21.22 -9.08
#